data_AF-A0A4S0KX14-F1
#
_entry.id   AF-A0A4S0KX14-F1
#
_cell.length_a   1.000
_cell.length_b   1.000
_cell.length_c   1.000
_cell.angle_alpha   90.00
_cell.angle_beta   90.00
_cell.angle_gamma   90.00
#
_symmetry.space_group_name_H-M   'P 1'
#
loop_
_entity.id
_entity.type
_entity.pdbx_description
1 polymer ?
#
loop_
_entity_poly.entity_id
_entity_poly.type
_entity_poly.pdbx_seq_one_letter_code
_entity_poly.pdbx_strand_id
1 'polypeptide(L)'
;MRISRLAAAALIGSLAGFAASSAVAQEQTQAGTDMPVTSTFGGWTTLIDTLDTGQDAHKTCAASTAFVDGSGSAGTLTLSISTGDALPPDAYPAIMITLDNNSLPTGKNIAATFGDPGVKVSAKVYSNDAVNGRPSWTVDNQAKTSLALLRAMRKVTSLDVAFGKQTVASIPMDGFTKAYRNLGTSCGFPTKDVAP
;
A
#
# COMPACT_ATOMS: atom_id res chain seq x y z
N MET A 1 37.33 53.76 47.34
CA MET A 1 37.02 55.20 47.22
C MET A 1 35.55 55.29 46.79
N ARG A 2 34.64 55.48 47.75
CA ARG A 2 33.88 56.73 48.04
C ARG A 2 33.02 57.19 46.83
N ILE A 3 31.73 56.81 46.82
CA ILE A 3 30.54 57.61 47.25
C ILE A 3 30.15 58.66 46.18
N SER A 4 28.98 58.53 45.52
CA SER A 4 27.79 59.41 45.66
C SER A 4 26.99 59.37 44.34
N ARG A 5 25.68 59.58 44.18
CA ARG A 5 24.51 59.88 45.03
C ARG A 5 23.25 59.98 44.12
N LEU A 6 22.07 59.75 44.70
CA LEU A 6 20.75 60.39 44.49
C LEU A 6 20.09 60.27 43.08
N ALA A 7 18.97 59.56 42.91
CA ALA A 7 17.59 59.81 43.39
C ALA A 7 16.90 61.05 42.77
N ALA A 8 15.87 60.81 41.95
CA ALA A 8 14.73 61.71 41.76
C ALA A 8 13.52 60.91 41.22
N ALA A 9 12.36 61.20 41.80
CA ALA A 9 11.09 60.51 41.66
C ALA A 9 10.04 61.35 40.93
N ALA A 10 8.86 60.74 40.70
CA ALA A 10 7.55 61.30 40.33
C ALA A 10 7.35 61.55 38.81
N LEU A 11 6.20 61.28 38.17
CA LEU A 11 4.77 61.38 38.54
C LEU A 11 3.96 60.26 37.80
N ILE A 12 3.05 59.54 38.44
CA ILE A 12 1.56 59.73 38.45
C ILE A 12 0.93 60.06 37.08
N GLY A 13 0.02 59.18 36.61
CA GLY A 13 -0.95 59.50 35.56
C GLY A 13 -1.65 58.26 34.98
N SER A 14 -2.90 58.04 35.38
CA SER A 14 -3.72 56.86 35.08
C SER A 14 -4.55 56.99 33.78
N LEU A 15 -4.94 55.82 33.25
CA LEU A 15 -6.14 55.52 32.43
C LEU A 15 -6.20 55.98 30.96
N ALA A 16 -6.17 55.00 30.05
CA ALA A 16 -7.24 54.75 29.07
C ALA A 16 -6.97 53.41 28.37
N GLY A 17 -7.93 52.49 28.45
CA GLY A 17 -7.82 51.16 27.87
C GLY A 17 -7.89 51.17 26.35
N PHE A 18 -7.11 50.28 25.74
CA PHE A 18 -7.41 49.72 24.44
C PHE A 18 -7.29 48.20 24.57
N ALA A 19 -8.44 47.56 24.76
CA ALA A 19 -8.60 46.15 24.52
C ALA A 19 -8.46 45.93 23.00
N ALA A 20 -7.24 45.67 22.54
CA ALA A 20 -7.02 45.09 21.22
C ALA A 20 -7.02 43.57 21.39
N SER A 21 -8.21 42.98 21.38
CA SER A 21 -8.39 41.56 21.08
C SER A 21 -8.06 41.33 19.61
N SER A 22 -6.77 41.34 19.26
CA SER A 22 -6.32 40.64 18.06
C SER A 22 -6.14 39.19 18.47
N ALA A 23 -7.22 38.42 18.29
CA ALA A 23 -7.17 36.98 18.29
C ALA A 23 -6.02 36.55 17.38
N VAL A 24 -4.95 36.03 17.97
CA VAL A 24 -4.07 35.12 17.25
C VAL A 24 -4.98 33.99 16.82
N ALA A 25 -5.35 33.99 15.54
CA ALA A 25 -5.83 32.79 14.89
C ALA A 25 -4.69 31.77 15.04
N GLN A 26 -4.77 30.97 16.09
CA GLN A 26 -4.16 29.65 16.07
C GLN A 26 -4.86 28.96 14.91
N GLU A 27 -4.24 29.05 13.74
CA GLU A 27 -4.40 28.04 12.71
C GLU A 27 -4.05 26.74 13.43
N GLN A 28 -5.08 26.06 13.95
CA GLN A 28 -4.95 24.70 14.40
C GLN A 28 -4.50 23.97 13.15
N THR A 29 -3.19 23.71 13.06
CA THR A 29 -2.67 22.65 12.23
C THR A 29 -3.42 21.41 12.69
N GLN A 30 -4.51 21.13 11.99
CA GLN A 30 -5.24 19.89 12.13
C GLN A 30 -4.18 18.82 11.87
N ALA A 31 -3.79 18.12 12.93
CA ALA A 31 -2.88 17.00 12.81
C ALA A 31 -3.48 16.08 11.74
N GLY A 32 -2.83 16.03 10.58
CA GLY A 32 -3.31 15.24 9.46
C GLY A 32 -3.51 13.81 9.94
N THR A 33 -4.66 13.24 9.61
CA THR A 33 -4.95 11.81 9.64
C THR A 33 -4.09 11.06 8.59
N ASP A 34 -2.78 11.33 8.60
CA ASP A 34 -1.83 11.13 7.50
C ASP A 34 -0.92 9.90 7.74
N MET A 35 -1.29 9.04 8.68
CA MET A 35 -0.58 7.78 8.93
C MET A 35 -1.27 6.64 8.18
N PRO A 36 -0.52 5.80 7.45
CA PRO A 36 -1.07 4.63 6.78
C PRO A 36 -1.80 3.71 7.76
N VAL A 37 -3.00 3.27 7.38
CA VAL A 37 -3.80 2.34 8.17
C VAL A 37 -3.45 0.91 7.78
N THR A 38 -3.05 0.10 8.75
CA THR A 38 -2.71 -1.32 8.53
C THR A 38 -3.76 -2.25 9.14
N SER A 39 -4.09 -3.35 8.47
CA SER A 39 -4.97 -4.41 9.00
C SER A 39 -4.49 -5.80 8.59
N THR A 40 -4.59 -6.78 9.49
CA THR A 40 -4.11 -8.16 9.24
C THR A 40 -5.28 -9.15 9.18
N PHE A 41 -5.21 -10.06 8.21
CA PHE A 41 -6.18 -11.10 7.94
C PHE A 41 -5.44 -12.39 7.62
N GLY A 42 -5.32 -13.31 8.58
CA GLY A 42 -4.52 -14.53 8.37
C GLY A 42 -3.05 -14.17 8.06
N GLY A 43 -2.52 -14.70 6.96
CA GLY A 43 -1.18 -14.34 6.46
C GLY A 43 -1.11 -13.01 5.69
N TRP A 44 -2.25 -12.39 5.40
CA TRP A 44 -2.33 -11.17 4.60
C TRP A 44 -2.39 -9.92 5.47
N THR A 45 -1.72 -8.86 5.02
CA THR A 45 -1.76 -7.53 5.64
C THR A 45 -2.12 -6.48 4.59
N THR A 46 -3.08 -5.62 4.90
CA THR A 46 -3.44 -4.46 4.09
C THR A 46 -2.79 -3.20 4.64
N LEU A 47 -2.45 -2.28 3.74
CA LEU A 47 -1.95 -0.95 4.03
C LEU A 47 -2.75 0.04 3.17
N ILE A 48 -3.43 0.97 3.82
CA ILE A 48 -4.21 2.03 3.19
C ILE A 48 -3.51 3.35 3.48
N ASP A 49 -2.92 3.92 2.45
CA ASP A 49 -2.24 5.21 2.52
C ASP A 49 -3.14 6.27 1.87
N THR A 50 -3.36 7.38 2.56
CA THR A 50 -4.19 8.48 2.08
C THR A 50 -3.34 9.72 2.04
N LEU A 51 -3.04 10.19 0.84
CA LEU A 51 -2.38 11.47 0.60
C LEU A 51 -3.45 12.50 0.23
N ASP A 52 -3.81 13.35 1.18
CA ASP A 52 -4.74 14.47 0.94
C ASP A 52 -3.95 15.77 0.81
N THR A 53 -3.90 16.31 -0.41
CA THR A 53 -3.20 17.56 -0.70
C THR A 53 -4.08 18.80 -0.51
N GLY A 54 -5.33 18.63 -0.04
CA GLY A 54 -6.33 19.69 0.09
C GLY A 54 -6.98 20.10 -1.25
N GLN A 55 -6.41 19.70 -2.38
CA GLN A 55 -7.00 19.87 -3.73
C GLN A 55 -7.41 18.51 -4.31
N ASP A 56 -6.56 17.50 -4.13
CA ASP A 56 -6.83 16.12 -4.51
C ASP A 56 -6.48 15.17 -3.36
N ALA A 57 -7.42 14.28 -3.03
CA ALA A 57 -7.21 13.17 -2.11
C ALA A 57 -6.96 11.88 -2.89
N HIS A 58 -5.73 11.38 -2.83
CA HIS A 58 -5.33 10.12 -3.44
C HIS A 58 -5.20 9.04 -2.37
N LYS A 59 -5.82 7.89 -2.62
CA LYS A 59 -5.64 6.71 -1.76
C LYS A 59 -4.90 5.64 -2.52
N THR A 60 -3.92 5.03 -1.86
CA THR A 60 -3.26 3.81 -2.32
C THR A 60 -3.60 2.70 -1.36
N CYS A 61 -4.21 1.63 -1.87
CA CYS A 61 -4.55 0.45 -1.11
C CYS A 61 -3.68 -0.72 -1.57
N ALA A 62 -2.90 -1.27 -0.65
CA ALA A 62 -2.10 -2.46 -0.90
C ALA A 62 -2.53 -3.62 0.01
N ALA A 63 -2.53 -4.84 -0.51
CA ALA A 63 -2.63 -6.06 0.29
C ALA A 63 -1.42 -6.95 0.00
N SER A 64 -0.74 -7.45 1.02
CA SER A 64 0.46 -8.25 0.84
C SER A 64 0.48 -9.48 1.73
N THR A 65 1.14 -10.54 1.27
CA THR A 65 1.47 -11.70 2.09
C THR A 65 2.94 -12.05 1.89
N ALA A 66 3.60 -12.44 2.99
CA ALA A 66 4.96 -12.97 2.94
C ALA A 66 4.93 -14.46 2.56
N PHE A 67 6.01 -14.92 1.95
CA PHE A 67 6.27 -16.34 1.69
C PHE A 67 7.78 -16.62 1.70
N VAL A 68 8.15 -17.89 1.61
CA VAL A 68 9.53 -18.32 1.44
C VAL A 68 9.60 -19.23 0.22
N ASP A 69 10.60 -19.05 -0.64
CA ASP A 69 10.79 -19.90 -1.80
C ASP A 69 11.43 -21.26 -1.42
N GLY A 70 11.56 -22.16 -2.40
CA GLY A 70 12.16 -23.48 -2.18
C GLY A 70 13.64 -23.46 -1.76
N SER A 71 14.32 -22.31 -1.88
CA SER A 71 15.71 -22.11 -1.47
C SER A 71 15.87 -21.43 -0.10
N GLY A 72 14.76 -21.02 0.52
CA GLY A 72 14.78 -20.30 1.80
C GLY A 72 14.78 -18.77 1.67
N SER A 73 14.71 -18.22 0.44
CA SER A 73 14.63 -16.77 0.24
C SER A 73 13.25 -16.24 0.57
N ALA A 74 13.19 -15.18 1.38
CA ALA A 74 11.94 -14.52 1.72
C ALA A 74 11.37 -13.80 0.50
N GLY A 75 10.05 -13.79 0.35
CA GLY A 75 9.34 -13.13 -0.72
C GLY A 75 8.05 -12.47 -0.25
N THR A 76 7.48 -11.64 -1.11
CA THR A 76 6.21 -10.95 -0.88
C THR A 76 5.39 -10.97 -2.14
N LEU A 77 4.11 -11.33 -2.03
CA LEU A 77 3.10 -11.13 -3.05
C LEU A 77 2.27 -9.92 -2.65
N THR A 78 2.15 -8.93 -3.53
CA THR A 78 1.49 -7.66 -3.28
C THR A 78 0.43 -7.41 -4.34
N LEU A 79 -0.78 -7.07 -3.88
CA LEU A 79 -1.83 -6.42 -4.65
C LEU A 79 -1.76 -4.92 -4.39
N SER A 80 -1.86 -4.08 -5.42
CA SER A 80 -1.88 -2.62 -5.27
C SER A 80 -2.90 -1.97 -6.20
N ILE A 81 -3.64 -1.00 -5.70
CA ILE A 81 -4.58 -0.18 -6.48
C ILE A 81 -4.70 1.20 -5.84
N SER A 82 -4.90 2.22 -6.65
CA SER A 82 -5.12 3.59 -6.21
C SER A 82 -6.44 4.17 -6.73
N THR A 83 -6.94 5.23 -6.09
CA THR A 83 -8.19 5.91 -6.52
C THR A 83 -8.08 6.62 -7.87
N GLY A 84 -6.87 6.79 -8.41
CA GLY A 84 -6.63 7.31 -9.75
C GLY A 84 -6.58 6.23 -10.85
N ASP A 85 -6.58 4.95 -10.48
CA ASP A 85 -6.53 3.85 -11.45
C ASP A 85 -7.91 3.54 -12.04
N ALA A 86 -7.92 2.88 -13.20
CA ALA A 86 -9.10 2.16 -13.64
C ALA A 86 -9.47 1.09 -12.58
N LEU A 87 -10.73 1.04 -12.18
CA LEU A 87 -11.21 0.14 -11.13
C LEU A 87 -11.94 -1.07 -11.72
N PRO A 88 -12.13 -2.14 -10.94
CA PRO A 88 -12.95 -3.27 -11.34
C PRO A 88 -14.35 -2.83 -11.79
N PRO A 89 -14.88 -3.40 -12.89
CA PRO A 89 -14.38 -4.56 -13.63
C PRO A 89 -13.38 -4.24 -14.76
N ASP A 90 -13.06 -2.97 -15.02
CA ASP A 90 -12.29 -2.54 -16.19
C ASP A 90 -10.78 -2.77 -16.02
N ALA A 91 -10.27 -2.65 -14.80
CA ALA A 91 -8.94 -3.11 -14.40
C ALA A 91 -8.98 -3.65 -12.97
N TYR A 92 -7.98 -4.44 -12.60
CA TYR A 92 -7.90 -5.04 -11.26
C TYR A 92 -6.61 -4.59 -10.58
N PRO A 93 -6.51 -4.74 -9.24
CA PRO A 93 -5.28 -4.43 -8.54
C PRO A 93 -4.07 -5.09 -9.21
N ALA A 94 -2.99 -4.31 -9.39
CA ALA A 94 -1.74 -4.80 -9.91
C ALA A 94 -1.18 -5.89 -8.99
N ILE A 95 -0.66 -6.98 -9.58
CA ILE A 95 -0.16 -8.14 -8.85
C ILE A 95 1.35 -8.20 -9.04
N MET A 96 2.09 -8.02 -7.95
CA MET A 96 3.55 -7.97 -7.96
C MET A 96 4.14 -9.00 -7.00
N ILE A 97 5.22 -9.65 -7.42
CA ILE A 97 6.03 -10.56 -6.60
C ILE A 97 7.40 -9.93 -6.41
N THR A 98 7.83 -9.80 -5.17
CA THR A 98 9.20 -9.39 -4.81
C THR A 98 9.87 -10.55 -4.10
N LEU A 99 11.05 -10.96 -4.55
CA LEU A 99 11.75 -12.13 -4.01
C LEU A 99 13.26 -11.98 -4.17
N ASP A 100 14.02 -12.31 -3.13
CA ASP A 100 15.48 -12.29 -3.13
C ASP A 100 16.06 -13.53 -3.84
N ASN A 101 15.73 -13.67 -5.12
CA ASN A 101 16.19 -14.77 -5.95
C ASN A 101 16.59 -14.27 -7.34
N ASN A 102 17.89 -14.02 -7.50
CA ASN A 102 18.49 -13.54 -8.74
C ASN A 102 18.58 -14.61 -9.84
N SER A 103 18.20 -15.87 -9.55
CA SER A 103 18.20 -16.95 -10.55
C SER A 103 16.93 -16.99 -11.39
N LEU A 104 15.88 -16.26 -10.99
CA LEU A 104 14.63 -16.20 -11.73
C LEU A 104 14.78 -15.42 -13.04
N PRO A 105 14.04 -15.80 -14.09
CA PRO A 105 14.13 -15.15 -15.39
C PRO A 105 13.72 -13.67 -15.31
N THR A 106 14.42 -12.81 -16.04
CA THR A 106 14.12 -11.38 -16.19
C THR A 106 13.75 -11.06 -17.65
N GLY A 107 13.04 -9.95 -17.88
CA GLY A 107 12.54 -9.53 -19.19
C GLY A 107 11.07 -9.11 -19.19
N LYS A 108 10.52 -8.80 -20.37
CA LYS A 108 9.17 -8.21 -20.52
C LYS A 108 8.03 -9.20 -20.84
N ASN A 109 8.36 -10.47 -21.12
CA ASN A 109 7.40 -11.48 -21.58
C ASN A 109 7.72 -12.86 -20.99
N ILE A 110 7.89 -12.92 -19.68
CA ILE A 110 8.17 -14.18 -18.99
C ILE A 110 6.85 -14.93 -18.85
N ALA A 111 6.77 -16.16 -19.37
CA ALA A 111 5.60 -17.00 -19.17
C ALA A 111 5.48 -17.36 -17.68
N ALA A 112 4.30 -17.22 -17.11
CA ALA A 112 4.03 -17.56 -15.72
C ALA A 112 2.78 -18.42 -15.60
N THR A 113 2.78 -19.33 -14.64
CA THR A 113 1.62 -20.14 -14.26
C THR A 113 1.35 -19.95 -12.79
N PHE A 114 0.08 -19.78 -12.45
CA PHE A 114 -0.41 -19.55 -11.10
C PHE A 114 -1.52 -20.52 -10.74
N GLY A 115 -1.50 -21.04 -9.52
CA GLY A 115 -2.53 -21.89 -8.96
C GLY A 115 -2.11 -23.36 -8.81
N ASP A 116 -3.00 -24.13 -8.20
CA ASP A 116 -2.76 -25.53 -7.83
C ASP A 116 -3.11 -26.49 -9.00
N PRO A 117 -2.91 -27.81 -8.87
CA PRO A 117 -3.30 -28.76 -9.91
C PRO A 117 -4.77 -28.71 -10.34
N GLY A 118 -5.69 -28.20 -9.50
CA GLY A 118 -7.12 -28.08 -9.79
C GLY A 118 -7.52 -26.76 -10.46
N VAL A 119 -6.75 -25.70 -10.31
CA VAL A 119 -6.99 -24.37 -10.91
C VAL A 119 -5.67 -23.79 -11.40
N LYS A 120 -5.49 -23.69 -12.72
CA LYS A 120 -4.31 -23.05 -13.33
C LYS A 120 -4.66 -21.82 -14.16
N VAL A 121 -3.90 -20.76 -13.96
CA VAL A 121 -3.98 -19.52 -14.73
C VAL A 121 -2.63 -19.27 -15.37
N SER A 122 -2.60 -19.22 -16.70
CA SER A 122 -1.43 -18.80 -17.46
C SER A 122 -1.46 -17.29 -17.64
N ALA A 123 -0.33 -16.64 -17.37
CA ALA A 123 -0.16 -15.21 -17.56
C ALA A 123 1.25 -14.90 -18.08
N LYS A 124 1.50 -13.63 -18.36
CA LYS A 124 2.85 -13.10 -18.56
C LYS A 124 3.21 -12.26 -17.34
N VAL A 125 4.48 -12.30 -16.98
CA VAL A 125 5.07 -11.35 -16.03
C VAL A 125 6.22 -10.61 -16.71
N TYR A 126 6.51 -9.42 -16.19
CA TYR A 126 7.71 -8.68 -16.55
C TYR A 126 8.51 -8.35 -15.29
N SER A 127 9.83 -8.41 -15.37
CA SER A 127 10.70 -7.97 -14.29
C SER A 127 10.72 -6.44 -14.24
N ASN A 128 10.60 -5.87 -13.04
CA ASN A 128 10.78 -4.43 -12.81
C ASN A 128 12.20 -4.12 -12.33
N ASP A 129 12.50 -2.83 -12.20
CA ASP A 129 13.63 -2.39 -11.40
C ASP A 129 13.47 -2.86 -9.94
N ALA A 130 14.61 -2.97 -9.24
CA ALA A 130 14.62 -3.52 -7.90
C ALA A 130 13.81 -2.65 -6.93
N VAL A 131 12.79 -3.23 -6.29
CA VAL A 131 11.99 -2.56 -5.26
C VAL A 131 12.73 -2.72 -3.94
N ASN A 132 13.19 -1.61 -3.36
CA ASN A 132 14.05 -1.62 -2.16
C ASN A 132 15.30 -2.51 -2.32
N GLY A 133 15.89 -2.53 -3.53
CA GLY A 133 17.07 -3.37 -3.83
C GLY A 133 16.76 -4.85 -4.08
N ARG A 134 15.48 -5.24 -4.08
CA ARG A 134 15.05 -6.63 -4.29
C ARG A 134 14.45 -6.82 -5.69
N PRO A 135 14.80 -7.90 -6.42
CA PRO A 135 14.15 -8.23 -7.68
C PRO A 135 12.64 -8.31 -7.55
N SER A 136 11.92 -7.83 -8.57
CA SER A 136 10.47 -7.88 -8.58
C SER A 136 9.91 -8.20 -9.97
N TRP A 137 8.73 -8.81 -9.99
CA TRP A 137 8.00 -9.18 -11.19
C TRP A 137 6.55 -8.76 -11.06
N THR A 138 6.02 -8.11 -12.10
CA THR A 138 4.61 -7.70 -12.16
C THR A 138 3.88 -8.55 -13.18
N VAL A 139 2.69 -9.02 -12.83
CA VAL A 139 1.78 -9.69 -13.76
C VAL A 139 1.29 -8.67 -14.77
N ASP A 140 1.32 -9.03 -16.06
CA ASP A 140 0.72 -8.24 -17.13
C ASP A 140 -0.78 -8.04 -16.83
N ASN A 141 -1.15 -6.80 -16.49
CA ASN A 141 -2.43 -6.45 -15.87
C ASN A 141 -3.59 -6.38 -16.88
N GLN A 142 -3.71 -7.40 -17.73
CA GLN A 142 -4.87 -7.59 -18.58
C GLN A 142 -6.07 -7.97 -17.71
N ALA A 143 -7.16 -7.19 -17.75
CA ALA A 143 -8.31 -7.35 -16.85
C ALA A 143 -8.83 -8.80 -16.75
N LYS A 144 -8.94 -9.51 -17.89
CA LYS A 144 -9.36 -10.91 -17.93
C LYS A 144 -8.39 -11.85 -17.20
N THR A 145 -7.08 -11.64 -17.37
CA THR A 145 -6.02 -12.43 -16.76
C THR A 145 -5.95 -12.17 -15.26
N SER A 146 -5.98 -10.89 -14.85
CA SER A 146 -5.96 -10.49 -13.44
C SER A 146 -7.20 -11.01 -12.70
N LEU A 147 -8.40 -10.90 -13.30
CA LEU A 147 -9.61 -11.48 -12.73
C LEU A 147 -9.51 -13.01 -12.57
N ALA A 148 -9.02 -13.71 -13.60
CA ALA A 148 -8.85 -15.16 -13.53
C ALA A 148 -7.87 -15.55 -12.41
N LEU A 149 -6.76 -14.83 -12.27
CA LEU A 149 -5.76 -15.04 -11.23
C LEU A 149 -6.33 -14.77 -9.84
N LEU A 150 -6.98 -13.62 -9.61
CA LEU A 150 -7.60 -13.29 -8.34
C LEU A 150 -8.68 -14.31 -7.93
N ARG A 151 -9.46 -14.82 -8.90
CA ARG A 151 -10.41 -15.92 -8.66
C ARG A 151 -9.72 -17.23 -8.31
N ALA A 152 -8.57 -17.54 -8.92
CA ALA A 152 -7.77 -18.70 -8.57
C ALA A 152 -7.23 -18.58 -7.15
N MET A 153 -6.64 -17.44 -6.79
CA MET A 153 -6.14 -17.14 -5.44
C MET A 153 -7.21 -17.33 -4.35
N ARG A 154 -8.47 -16.98 -4.63
CA ARG A 154 -9.58 -17.25 -3.70
C ARG A 154 -9.87 -18.73 -3.52
N LYS A 155 -9.74 -19.54 -4.57
CA LYS A 155 -10.19 -20.94 -4.57
C LYS A 155 -9.17 -21.88 -3.93
N VAL A 156 -7.88 -21.55 -4.03
CA VAL A 156 -6.78 -22.40 -3.58
C VAL A 156 -6.38 -22.07 -2.15
N THR A 157 -5.86 -23.05 -1.41
CA THR A 157 -5.27 -22.84 -0.07
C THR A 157 -3.84 -22.31 -0.17
N SER A 158 -3.12 -22.71 -1.23
CA SER A 158 -1.81 -22.21 -1.59
C SER A 158 -1.76 -21.92 -3.08
N LEU A 159 -1.17 -20.79 -3.45
CA LEU A 159 -0.95 -20.40 -4.83
C LEU A 159 0.43 -20.88 -5.26
N ASP A 160 0.50 -21.96 -6.04
CA ASP A 160 1.77 -22.34 -6.67
C ASP A 160 2.08 -21.36 -7.81
N VAL A 161 3.31 -20.87 -7.84
CA VAL A 161 3.79 -19.91 -8.84
C VAL A 161 4.99 -20.51 -9.55
N ALA A 162 4.97 -20.48 -10.88
CA ALA A 162 6.09 -20.90 -11.71
C ALA A 162 6.34 -19.89 -12.84
N PHE A 163 7.61 -19.58 -13.11
CA PHE A 163 8.04 -18.80 -14.26
C PHE A 163 8.71 -19.73 -15.27
N GLY A 164 8.06 -19.92 -16.42
CA GLY A 164 8.45 -20.92 -17.41
C GLY A 164 8.43 -22.33 -16.81
N LYS A 165 9.61 -22.95 -16.70
CA LYS A 165 9.80 -24.27 -16.09
C LYS A 165 10.30 -24.21 -14.64
N GLN A 166 10.55 -23.01 -14.12
CA GLN A 166 11.12 -22.80 -12.79
C GLN A 166 10.02 -22.50 -11.78
N THR A 167 9.91 -23.33 -10.75
CA THR A 167 9.04 -23.07 -9.61
C THR A 167 9.57 -21.87 -8.84
N VAL A 168 8.68 -20.92 -8.54
CA VAL A 168 8.98 -19.73 -7.73
C VAL A 168 8.69 -20.05 -6.27
N ALA A 169 7.43 -20.30 -5.93
CA ALA A 169 7.01 -20.56 -4.55
C ALA A 169 5.61 -21.19 -4.51
N SER A 170 5.24 -21.67 -3.32
CA SER A 170 3.85 -22.00 -2.97
C SER A 170 3.42 -21.00 -1.88
N ILE A 171 2.52 -20.08 -2.23
CA ILE A 171 2.19 -18.91 -1.40
C ILE A 171 0.88 -19.16 -0.64
N PRO A 172 0.85 -19.10 0.70
CA PRO A 172 -0.38 -19.30 1.47
C PRO A 172 -1.46 -18.25 1.16
N MET A 173 -2.67 -18.69 0.88
CA MET A 173 -3.82 -17.81 0.57
C MET A 173 -4.73 -17.56 1.77
N ASP A 174 -4.34 -18.00 2.98
CA ASP A 174 -5.13 -17.79 4.20
C ASP A 174 -5.32 -16.30 4.49
N GLY A 175 -6.56 -15.83 4.39
CA GLY A 175 -6.94 -14.44 4.60
C GLY A 175 -6.99 -13.56 3.36
N PHE A 176 -6.58 -14.06 2.19
CA PHE A 176 -6.65 -13.35 0.91
C PHE A 176 -8.02 -12.68 0.66
N THR A 177 -9.11 -13.45 0.82
CA THR A 177 -10.47 -12.97 0.54
C THR A 177 -10.87 -11.81 1.44
N LYS A 178 -10.46 -11.83 2.72
CA LYS A 178 -10.75 -10.74 3.67
C LYS A 178 -9.92 -9.50 3.34
N ALA A 179 -8.64 -9.68 3.02
CA ALA A 179 -7.76 -8.58 2.60
C ALA A 179 -8.27 -7.92 1.31
N TYR A 180 -8.66 -8.70 0.30
CA TYR A 180 -9.21 -8.17 -0.96
C TYR A 180 -10.50 -7.37 -0.72
N ARG A 181 -11.40 -7.85 0.15
CA ARG A 181 -12.59 -7.08 0.55
C ARG A 181 -12.25 -5.78 1.26
N ASN A 182 -11.25 -5.80 2.13
CA ASN A 182 -10.77 -4.59 2.80
C ASN A 182 -10.21 -3.56 1.80
N LEU A 183 -9.49 -4.00 0.76
CA LEU A 183 -9.09 -3.10 -0.34
C LEU A 183 -10.31 -2.51 -1.05
N GLY A 184 -11.29 -3.33 -1.41
CA GLY A 184 -12.51 -2.88 -2.09
C GLY A 184 -13.28 -1.83 -1.30
N THR A 185 -13.46 -2.06 0.01
CA THR A 185 -14.10 -1.08 0.90
C THR A 185 -13.29 0.20 1.04
N SER A 186 -11.96 0.11 1.08
CA SER A 186 -11.09 1.27 1.35
C SER A 186 -10.81 2.12 0.10
N CYS A 187 -10.67 1.50 -1.07
CA CYS A 187 -10.40 2.15 -2.35
C CYS A 187 -11.63 2.25 -3.28
N GLY A 188 -12.81 1.82 -2.82
CA GLY A 188 -14.08 2.13 -3.49
C GLY A 188 -14.38 1.29 -4.73
N PHE A 189 -13.98 0.02 -4.79
CA PHE A 189 -14.28 -0.87 -5.91
C PHE A 189 -15.09 -2.11 -5.49
N PRO A 190 -15.95 -2.63 -6.39
CA PRO A 190 -16.74 -3.82 -6.11
C PRO A 190 -15.87 -5.08 -6.05
N THR A 191 -16.19 -5.99 -5.15
CA THR A 191 -15.38 -7.21 -4.93
C THR A 191 -16.10 -8.50 -5.29
N LYS A 192 -17.39 -8.44 -5.64
CA LYS A 192 -18.28 -9.60 -5.80
C LYS A 192 -17.82 -10.62 -6.85
N ASP A 193 -17.11 -10.16 -7.87
CA ASP A 193 -16.57 -10.99 -8.95
C ASP A 193 -15.37 -11.85 -8.53
N VAL A 194 -14.62 -11.41 -7.53
CA VAL A 194 -13.50 -12.12 -6.90
C VAL A 194 -13.98 -12.67 -5.56
N ALA A 195 -14.21 -11.82 -4.57
CA ALA A 195 -14.56 -12.13 -3.19
C ALA A 195 -16.01 -11.71 -2.86
N PRO A 196 -17.01 -12.56 -3.13
CA PRO A 196 -18.40 -12.30 -2.77
C PRO A 196 -18.63 -12.24 -1.25
#